data_AF-A0A6B3N8B1-F1
#
_entry.id   AF-A0A6B3N8B1-F1
#
_cell.length_a   1.000
_cell.length_b   1.000
_cell.length_c   1.000
_cell.angle_alpha   90.00
_cell.angle_beta   90.00
_cell.angle_gamma   90.00
#
_symmetry.space_group_name_H-M   'P 1'
#
loop_
_entity.id
_entity.type
_entity.pdbx_description
1 polymer ?
#
loop_
_entity_poly.entity_id
_entity_poly.type
_entity_poly.pdbx_seq_one_letter_code
_entity_poly.pdbx_strand_id
1 'polypeptide(L)' 'MAYRDRLRPWAIARLLHNNLQWSIIDRFRSKSDAEGHLDWWRQHVPEAKFEVIWDLPKEE' A
#
# COMPACT_ATOMS: atom_id res chain seq x y z
N MET A 1 0.29 7.98 15.84
CA MET A 1 -0.64 7.23 14.94
C MET A 1 -2.02 7.19 15.56
N ALA A 2 -3.07 7.54 14.81
CA ALA A 2 -4.43 7.49 15.35
C ALA A 2 -4.91 6.04 15.42
N TYR A 3 -5.78 5.71 16.38
CA TYR A 3 -6.35 4.35 16.52
C TYR A 3 -6.93 3.79 15.20
N ARG A 4 -7.45 4.68 14.34
CA ARG A 4 -8.00 4.36 13.02
C ARG A 4 -6.98 3.76 12.06
N ASP A 5 -5.70 4.11 12.17
CA ASP A 5 -4.64 3.60 11.30
C ASP A 5 -4.32 2.14 11.63
N ARG A 6 -4.49 1.71 12.89
CA ARG A 6 -4.32 0.31 13.31
C ARG A 6 -5.38 -0.63 12.73
N LEU A 7 -6.53 -0.08 12.34
CA LEU A 7 -7.63 -0.84 11.73
C LEU A 7 -7.43 -1.09 10.23
N ARG A 8 -6.32 -0.61 9.65
CA ARG A 8 -5.99 -0.73 8.23
C ARG A 8 -4.62 -1.39 8.03
N PRO A 9 -4.52 -2.70 8.30
CA PRO A 9 -3.24 -3.41 8.27
C PRO A 9 -2.74 -3.70 6.85
N TRP A 10 -3.60 -3.57 5.84
CA TRP A 10 -3.21 -3.77 4.44
C TRP A 10 -2.77 -2.45 3.85
N ALA A 11 -1.66 -2.45 3.12
CA ALA A 11 -1.13 -1.26 2.48
C ALA A 11 -0.71 -1.57 1.05
N ILE A 12 -0.87 -0.60 0.16
CA ILE A 12 -0.25 -0.65 -1.17
C ILE A 12 1.06 0.11 -1.08
N ALA A 13 2.15 -0.58 -1.39
CA ALA A 13 3.47 -0.01 -1.51
C ALA A 13 3.80 0.23 -2.98
N ARG A 14 4.39 1.39 -3.29
CA ARG A 14 4.92 1.73 -4.60
C ARG A 14 6.45 1.77 -4.55
N LEU A 15 7.10 1.15 -5.52
CA LEU A 15 8.53 1.29 -5.72
C LEU A 15 8.83 2.69 -6.29
N LEU A 16 9.68 3.44 -5.60
CA LEU A 16 10.11 4.76 -6.06
C LEU A 16 11.09 4.63 -7.24
N HIS A 17 11.17 5.68 -8.06
CA HIS A 17 12.00 5.71 -9.29
C HIS A 17 13.49 5.40 -9.06
N ASN A 18 13.99 5.59 -7.83
CA ASN A 18 15.35 5.22 -7.47
C ASN A 18 15.52 3.70 -7.21
N ASN A 19 14.48 2.88 -7.43
CA ASN A 19 14.42 1.41 -7.31
C ASN A 19 14.92 0.81 -5.99
N LEU A 20 15.16 1.63 -4.97
CA LEU A 20 15.77 1.22 -3.71
C LEU A 20 14.84 1.38 -2.51
N GLN A 21 13.65 1.95 -2.72
CA GLN A 21 12.74 2.30 -1.63
C GLN A 21 11.30 2.05 -2.02
N TRP A 22 10.58 1.43 -1.09
CA TRP A 22 9.14 1.26 -1.14
C TRP A 22 8.48 2.34 -0.29
N SER A 23 7.44 2.97 -0.83
CA SER A 23 6.64 3.97 -0.12
C SER A 23 5.19 3.51 -0.05
N ILE A 24 4.59 3.60 1.14
CA ILE A 24 3.17 3.30 1.32
C ILE A 24 2.35 4.45 0.75
N ILE A 25 1.56 4.18 -0.27
CA ILE A 25 0.71 5.19 -0.92
C ILE A 25 -0.72 5.18 -0.38
N ASP A 26 -1.20 4.05 0.12
CA ASP A 26 -2.56 3.92 0.65
C ASP A 26 -2.69 2.72 1.61
N ARG A 27 -3.70 2.77 2.50
CA ARG A 27 -4.00 1.76 3.52
C ARG A 27 -5.47 1.35 3.53
N PHE A 28 -5.70 0.05 3.64
CA PHE A 28 -6.99 -0.62 3.55
C PHE A 28 -7.26 -1.52 4.76
N ARG A 29 -8.54 -1.70 5.06
CA ARG A 29 -9.00 -2.58 6.14
C ARG A 29 -8.94 -4.05 5.73
N SER A 30 -9.20 -4.36 4.47
CA SER A 30 -9.21 -5.72 3.94
C SER A 30 -8.20 -5.88 2.80
N LYS A 31 -7.74 -7.13 2.59
CA LYS A 31 -6.84 -7.48 1.49
C LYS A 31 -7.52 -7.26 0.14
N SER A 32 -8.78 -7.69 0.03
CA SER A 32 -9.55 -7.61 -1.21
C SER A 32 -9.75 -6.17 -1.68
N ASP A 33 -9.98 -5.23 -0.77
CA ASP A 33 -10.07 -3.80 -1.13
C ASP A 33 -8.73 -3.27 -1.68
N ALA A 34 -7.61 -3.68 -1.05
CA ALA A 34 -6.27 -3.31 -1.48
C ALA A 34 -5.93 -3.90 -2.87
N GLU A 35 -6.27 -5.17 -3.12
CA GLU A 35 -6.06 -5.82 -4.40
C GLU A 35 -6.92 -5.19 -5.51
N GLY A 36 -8.18 -4.85 -5.22
CA GLY A 36 -9.05 -4.15 -6.18
C GLY A 36 -8.48 -2.78 -6.59
N HIS A 37 -7.91 -2.03 -5.64
CA HIS A 37 -7.22 -0.77 -5.95
C HIS A 37 -5.88 -0.99 -6.66
N LEU A 38 -5.15 -2.06 -6.33
CA LEU A 38 -3.88 -2.40 -6.96
C LEU A 38 -4.04 -2.60 -8.47
N ASP A 39 -5.12 -3.25 -8.90
CA ASP A 39 -5.39 -3.47 -10.32
C ASP A 39 -5.62 -2.15 -11.06
N TRP A 40 -6.34 -1.21 -10.45
CA TRP A 40 -6.49 0.14 -11.00
C TRP A 40 -5.12 0.83 -11.15
N TRP A 41 -4.26 0.77 -10.13
CA TRP A 41 -2.91 1.36 -10.18
C TRP A 41 -2.04 0.75 -11.28
N ARG A 42 -2.07 -0.58 -11.44
CA ARG A 42 -1.32 -1.28 -12.49
C ARG A 42 -1.79 -0.91 -13.90
N GLN A 43 -3.08 -0.66 -14.08
CA GLN A 43 -3.63 -0.22 -15.36
C GLN A 43 -3.28 1.23 -15.70
N HIS A 44 -3.29 2.12 -14.71
CA HIS A 44 -3.09 3.55 -14.93
C HIS A 44 -1.61 3.97 -14.89
N VAL A 45 -0.78 3.25 -14.14
CA VAL A 45 0.65 3.56 -13.97
C VAL A 45 1.50 2.29 -14.15
N PRO A 46 1.52 1.68 -15.35
CA PRO A 46 2.20 0.40 -15.59
C PRO A 46 3.73 0.48 -15.40
N GLU A 47 4.31 1.68 -15.47
CA GLU A 47 5.75 1.91 -15.27
C GLU A 47 6.17 1.74 -13.80
N ALA A 48 5.24 1.93 -12.86
CA ALA A 48 5.52 1.80 -11.44
C ALA A 48 5.22 0.38 -10.96
N LYS A 49 6.10 -0.15 -10.10
CA LYS A 49 5.84 -1.42 -9.41
C LYS A 49 5.03 -1.16 -8.15
N PHE A 50 3.96 -1.93 -7.99
CA PHE A 50 3.08 -1.89 -6.84
C PHE A 50 2.93 -3.28 -6.21
N GLU A 51 2.94 -3.32 -4.88
CA GLU A 51 2.74 -4.52 -4.09
C GLU A 51 1.78 -4.26 -2.94
N VAL A 52 0.95 -5.26 -2.63
CA VAL A 52 0.12 -5.26 -1.43
C VAL A 52 0.90 -5.92 -0.32
N ILE A 53 1.10 -5.19 0.77
CA ILE A 53 1.83 -5.64 1.95
C ILE A 53 0.92 -5.59 3.18
N TRP A 54 1.21 -6.47 4.14
CA TRP A 54 0.67 -6.35 5.49
C TRP A 54 1.64 -5.48 6.31
N ASP A 55 1.21 -4.29 6.68
CA ASP A 55 1.99 -3.36 7.49
C ASP A 55 1.12 -2.82 8.63
N LEU A 56 1.43 -3.23 9.85
CA LEU A 56 0.82 -2.64 11.05
C LEU A 56 1.60 -1.38 11.41
N PRO A 57 0.96 -0.21 11.49
CA PRO A 57 1.63 0.99 11.96
C PRO A 57 2.12 0.75 13.39
N LYS A 58 3.43 0.64 13.58
CA LYS A 58 4.04 0.44 14.89
C LYS A 58 3.66 1.62 15.80
N GLU A 59 3.26 1.28 17.01
CA GLU A 59 3.20 2.23 18.12
C GLU A 59 4.65 2.50 18.53
N GLU A 60 5.12 3.73 18.34
CA GLU A 60 6.27 4.22 19.11
C GLU A 60 5.86 4.47 20.56
#